data_AF-A0A972II87-F1
#
_entry.id   AF-A0A972II87-F1
#
_cell.length_a   1.000
_cell.length_b   1.000
_cell.length_c   1.000
_cell.angle_alpha   90.00
_cell.angle_beta   90.00
_cell.angle_gamma   90.00
#
_symmetry.space_group_name_H-M   'P 1'
#
loop_
_entity.id
_entity.type
_entity.pdbx_description
1 polymer ?
#
loop_
_entity_poly.entity_id
_entity_poly.type
_entity_poly.pdbx_seq_one_letter_code
_entity_poly.pdbx_strand_id
1 'polypeptide(L)'
;LAHLARPTGLDNLRTVAISRLVLDNFPHVKAYWISLGVGTAQIALGYGADDLDGTVRQERIHHDAGSTAPESLTVSELEAIIREAGRTPVERDTLYRRVKRNGIDWTIDSD
;
A
#
# COMPACT_ATOMS: atom_id res chain seq x y z
N LEU A 1 25.33 -9.83 1.70
CA LEU A 1 23.94 -10.28 1.47
C LEU A 1 23.60 -10.50 -0.02
N ALA A 2 24.41 -10.03 -0.98
CA ALA A 2 24.16 -10.23 -2.42
C ALA A 2 24.12 -11.71 -2.90
N HIS A 3 24.60 -12.65 -2.08
CA HIS A 3 24.54 -14.09 -2.36
C HIS A 3 23.19 -14.74 -2.01
N LEU A 4 22.28 -14.01 -1.35
CA LEU A 4 20.93 -14.49 -1.06
C LEU A 4 19.99 -14.12 -2.22
N ALA A 5 19.13 -15.06 -2.61
CA ALA A 5 18.08 -14.78 -3.59
C ALA A 5 17.12 -13.72 -3.04
N ARG A 6 16.67 -12.81 -3.91
CA ARG A 6 15.60 -11.87 -3.55
C ARG A 6 14.28 -12.64 -3.37
N PRO A 7 13.41 -12.20 -2.45
CA PRO A 7 12.07 -12.77 -2.33
C PRO A 7 11.32 -12.68 -3.65
N THR A 8 10.58 -13.74 -3.98
CA THR A 8 9.65 -13.70 -5.11
C THR A 8 8.39 -12.91 -4.73
N GLY A 9 7.58 -12.52 -5.72
CA GLY A 9 6.27 -11.92 -5.46
C GLY A 9 5.38 -12.82 -4.59
N LEU A 10 5.45 -14.15 -4.79
CA LEU A 10 4.70 -15.10 -3.98
C LEU A 10 5.20 -15.16 -2.53
N ASP A 11 6.52 -15.06 -2.30
CA ASP A 11 7.08 -15.00 -0.95
C ASP A 11 6.59 -13.74 -0.21
N ASN A 12 6.52 -12.62 -0.91
CA ASN A 12 5.98 -11.37 -0.36
C ASN A 12 4.50 -11.51 -0.01
N LEU A 13 3.67 -12.04 -0.92
CA LEU A 13 2.24 -12.26 -0.68
C LEU A 13 1.98 -13.22 0.48
N ARG A 14 2.75 -14.31 0.56
CA ARG A 14 2.68 -15.25 1.69
C ARG A 14 3.06 -14.56 3.00
N THR A 15 4.07 -13.70 3.00
CA THR A 15 4.49 -12.94 4.17
C THR A 15 3.40 -11.97 4.64
N VAL A 16 2.70 -11.30 3.72
CA VAL A 16 1.54 -10.43 4.05
C VAL A 16 0.42 -11.25 4.69
N ALA A 17 0.05 -12.39 4.10
CA ALA A 17 -1.00 -13.26 4.64
C ALA A 17 -0.65 -13.82 6.03
N ILE A 18 0.58 -14.29 6.21
CA ILE A 18 1.05 -14.77 7.52
C ILE A 18 1.03 -13.61 8.53
N SER A 19 1.51 -12.43 8.15
CA SER A 19 1.48 -11.24 9.03
C SER A 19 0.06 -10.94 9.50
N ARG A 20 -0.94 -10.98 8.60
CA ARG A 20 -2.35 -10.77 8.97
C ARG A 20 -2.88 -11.81 9.95
N LEU A 21 -2.43 -13.06 9.84
CA LEU A 21 -2.89 -14.15 10.71
C LEU A 21 -2.18 -14.15 12.07
N VAL A 22 -0.91 -13.79 12.11
CA VAL A 22 -0.06 -13.88 13.32
C VAL A 22 -0.10 -12.60 14.15
N LEU A 23 -0.20 -11.43 13.52
CA LEU A 23 -0.23 -10.13 14.18
C LEU A 23 -1.67 -9.70 14.47
N ASP A 24 -2.38 -10.51 15.27
CA ASP A 24 -3.80 -10.30 15.60
C ASP A 24 -4.09 -9.01 16.42
N ASN A 25 -3.04 -8.39 16.95
CA ASN A 25 -3.06 -7.14 17.69
C ASN A 25 -2.66 -5.90 16.87
N PHE A 26 -2.37 -6.07 15.57
CA PHE A 26 -2.12 -4.96 14.65
C PHE A 26 -3.31 -4.78 13.71
N PRO A 27 -4.04 -3.65 13.78
CA PRO A 27 -5.25 -3.47 12.99
C PRO A 27 -4.98 -3.40 11.48
N HIS A 28 -3.84 -2.83 11.08
CA HIS A 28 -3.54 -2.52 9.69
C HIS A 28 -2.25 -3.20 9.21
N VAL A 29 -2.30 -3.74 7.99
CA VAL A 29 -1.14 -4.29 7.28
C VAL A 29 -0.95 -3.51 5.99
N LYS A 30 0.23 -2.90 5.84
CA LYS A 30 0.57 -2.05 4.71
C LYS A 30 1.15 -2.84 3.54
N ALA A 31 0.64 -2.58 2.34
CA ALA A 31 1.26 -2.95 1.08
C ALA A 31 2.05 -1.76 0.53
N TYR A 32 3.36 -1.71 0.81
CA TYR A 32 4.23 -0.62 0.35
C TYR A 32 4.65 -0.85 -1.12
N TRP A 33 3.92 -0.21 -2.04
CA TRP A 33 4.05 -0.44 -3.48
C TRP A 33 5.42 -0.06 -4.07
N ILE A 34 6.16 0.84 -3.42
CA ILE A 34 7.54 1.22 -3.81
C ILE A 34 8.51 0.04 -3.66
N SER A 35 8.33 -0.76 -2.61
CA SER A 35 9.19 -1.93 -2.32
C SER A 35 8.67 -3.19 -2.99
N LEU A 36 7.35 -3.40 -2.98
CA LEU A 36 6.72 -4.61 -3.51
C LEU A 36 6.55 -4.59 -5.04
N GLY A 37 6.55 -3.39 -5.64
CA GLY A 37 6.02 -3.14 -6.97
C GLY A 37 4.49 -3.05 -6.96
N VAL A 38 3.95 -2.24 -7.88
CA VAL A 38 2.51 -1.93 -7.94
C VAL A 38 1.64 -3.17 -8.09
N GLY A 39 1.97 -4.09 -9.01
CA GLY A 39 1.18 -5.31 -9.23
C GLY A 39 1.14 -6.23 -8.00
N THR A 40 2.28 -6.43 -7.32
CA THR A 40 2.31 -7.21 -6.09
C THR A 40 1.53 -6.54 -4.98
N ALA A 41 1.64 -5.22 -4.82
CA ALA A 41 0.91 -4.47 -3.80
C ALA A 41 -0.60 -4.48 -4.04
N GLN A 42 -1.05 -4.43 -5.30
CA GLN A 42 -2.45 -4.60 -5.68
C GLN A 42 -2.98 -5.96 -5.26
N ILE A 43 -2.26 -7.04 -5.59
CA ILE A 43 -2.66 -8.40 -5.21
C ILE A 43 -2.62 -8.59 -3.69
N ALA A 44 -1.70 -7.92 -2.99
CA ALA A 44 -1.59 -7.99 -1.53
C ALA A 44 -2.86 -7.55 -0.79
N LEU A 45 -3.71 -6.71 -1.41
CA LEU A 45 -5.04 -6.35 -0.88
C LEU A 45 -6.00 -7.54 -0.77
N GLY A 46 -5.75 -8.60 -1.53
CA GLY A 46 -6.44 -9.90 -1.42
C GLY A 46 -5.80 -10.84 -0.39
N TYR A 47 -4.58 -10.53 0.09
CA TYR A 47 -3.79 -11.37 0.99
C TYR A 47 -3.72 -10.81 2.42
N GLY A 48 -4.57 -9.84 2.77
CA GLY A 48 -4.70 -9.32 4.12
C GLY A 48 -4.09 -7.94 4.35
N ALA A 49 -3.48 -7.32 3.34
CA ALA A 49 -3.19 -5.89 3.40
C ALA A 49 -4.48 -5.08 3.23
N ASP A 50 -4.60 -3.98 3.99
CA ASP A 50 -5.71 -3.04 3.91
C ASP A 50 -5.23 -1.58 3.71
N ASP A 51 -3.94 -1.34 3.84
CA ASP A 51 -3.31 -0.04 3.66
C ASP A 51 -2.40 -0.04 2.42
N LEU A 52 -2.87 0.52 1.31
CA LEU A 52 -2.02 0.83 0.16
C LEU A 52 -1.38 2.20 0.39
N ASP A 53 -0.05 2.24 0.39
CA ASP A 53 0.67 3.47 0.75
C ASP A 53 0.27 4.66 -0.14
N GLY A 54 0.17 5.85 0.46
CA GLY A 54 -0.40 7.04 -0.16
C GLY A 54 0.45 7.64 -1.29
N THR A 55 0.07 8.84 -1.75
CA THR A 55 0.77 9.52 -2.83
C THR A 55 2.17 9.96 -2.39
N VAL A 56 3.18 9.18 -2.76
CA VAL A 56 4.58 9.61 -2.66
C VAL A 56 4.86 10.50 -3.86
N ARG A 57 5.11 11.79 -3.60
CA ARG A 57 5.27 12.82 -4.65
C ARG A 57 6.51 12.61 -5.51
N GLN A 58 7.59 12.09 -4.91
CA GLN A 58 8.83 11.75 -5.58
C GLN A 58 9.65 10.84 -4.68
N GLU A 59 9.66 9.54 -4.96
CA GLU A 59 10.54 8.60 -4.23
C GLU A 59 11.87 8.44 -4.96
N ARG A 60 12.96 8.78 -4.27
CA ARG A 60 14.33 8.71 -4.83
C ARG A 60 15.16 7.60 -4.20
N ILE A 61 14.91 7.25 -2.93
CA ILE A 61 15.77 6.34 -2.17
C ILE A 61 15.70 4.92 -2.72
N HIS A 62 14.48 4.39 -2.92
CA HIS A 62 14.31 3.04 -3.45
C HIS A 62 14.68 2.92 -4.94
N HIS A 63 14.48 3.99 -5.71
CA HIS A 63 14.86 4.02 -7.12
C HIS A 63 16.39 4.02 -7.28
N ASP A 64 17.11 4.80 -6.47
CA ASP A 64 18.58 4.76 -6.40
C ASP A 64 19.11 3.39 -5.93
N ALA A 65 18.31 2.63 -5.18
CA ALA A 65 18.60 1.24 -4.78
C ALA A 65 18.19 0.19 -5.85
N GLY A 66 17.74 0.62 -7.03
CA GLY A 66 17.41 -0.23 -8.18
C GLY A 66 15.96 -0.72 -8.25
N SER A 67 15.02 -0.06 -7.56
CA SER A 67 13.59 -0.36 -7.73
C SER A 67 13.10 0.04 -9.13
N THR A 68 12.24 -0.79 -9.73
CA THR A 68 11.56 -0.50 -11.00
C THR A 68 10.14 0.04 -10.79
N ALA A 69 9.74 0.29 -9.54
CA ALA A 69 8.44 0.89 -9.25
C ALA A 69 8.40 2.35 -9.72
N PRO A 70 7.21 2.90 -10.03
CA PRO A 70 7.06 4.31 -10.36
C PRO A 70 7.65 5.22 -9.27
N GLU A 71 8.21 6.37 -9.64
CA GLU A 71 8.68 7.35 -8.64
C GLU A 71 7.51 8.07 -7.91
N SER A 72 6.31 8.04 -8.50
CA SER A 72 5.10 8.60 -7.91
C SER A 72 3.85 7.91 -8.45
N LEU A 73 2.79 7.94 -7.66
CA LEU A 73 1.43 7.59 -8.06
C LEU A 73 0.48 8.71 -7.64
N THR A 74 -0.42 9.09 -8.53
CA THR A 74 -1.50 10.04 -8.27
C THR A 74 -2.60 9.40 -7.41
N VAL A 75 -3.44 10.22 -6.78
CA VAL A 75 -4.61 9.73 -6.02
C VAL A 75 -5.50 8.88 -6.92
N SER A 76 -5.79 9.34 -8.15
CA SER A 76 -6.63 8.61 -9.10
C SER A 76 -6.07 7.24 -9.47
N GLU A 77 -4.75 7.11 -9.62
CA GLU A 77 -4.12 5.81 -9.91
C GLU A 77 -4.21 4.87 -8.71
N LEU A 78 -3.95 5.36 -7.50
CA LEU A 78 -4.12 4.56 -6.28
C LEU A 78 -5.56 4.08 -6.12
N GLU A 79 -6.53 4.96 -6.35
CA GLU A 79 -7.93 4.57 -6.28
C GLU A 79 -8.30 3.54 -7.35
N ALA A 80 -7.78 3.67 -8.59
CA ALA A 80 -8.00 2.70 -9.66
C ALA A 80 -7.43 1.33 -9.28
N ILE A 81 -6.19 1.27 -8.79
CA ILE A 81 -5.54 0.05 -8.31
C ILE A 81 -6.39 -0.67 -7.25
N ILE A 82 -6.89 0.09 -6.26
CA ILE A 82 -7.71 -0.45 -5.17
C ILE A 82 -9.05 -0.98 -5.72
N ARG A 83 -9.72 -0.24 -6.62
CA ARG A 83 -11.00 -0.65 -7.22
C ARG A 83 -10.84 -1.89 -8.10
N GLU A 84 -9.80 -1.96 -8.91
CA GLU A 84 -9.47 -3.13 -9.74
C GLU A 84 -9.18 -4.38 -8.90
N ALA A 85 -8.65 -4.21 -7.68
CA ALA A 85 -8.50 -5.29 -6.71
C ALA A 85 -9.83 -5.70 -6.03
N GLY A 86 -10.96 -5.12 -6.44
CA GLY A 86 -12.28 -5.41 -5.86
C GLY A 86 -12.51 -4.79 -4.48
N ARG A 87 -11.79 -3.71 -4.14
CA ARG A 87 -11.88 -3.02 -2.84
C ARG A 87 -12.41 -1.60 -2.99
N THR A 88 -12.80 -0.99 -1.87
CA THR A 88 -13.24 0.42 -1.82
C THR A 88 -12.09 1.30 -1.36
N PRO A 89 -11.62 2.28 -2.17
CA PRO A 89 -10.61 3.21 -1.72
C PRO A 89 -11.16 4.15 -0.66
N VAL A 90 -10.39 4.33 0.42
CA VAL A 90 -10.70 5.22 1.52
C VAL A 90 -9.46 6.06 1.82
N GLU A 91 -9.60 7.38 1.71
CA GLU A 91 -8.58 8.29 2.21
C GLU A 91 -8.63 8.33 3.74
N ARG A 92 -7.45 8.31 4.36
CA ARG A 92 -7.31 8.27 5.82
C ARG A 92 -6.31 9.29 6.33
N ASP A 93 -6.45 9.66 7.59
CA ASP A 93 -5.42 10.40 8.32
C ASP A 93 -4.34 9.47 8.91
N THR A 94 -3.47 10.03 9.74
CA THR A 94 -2.39 9.29 10.43
C THR A 94 -2.91 8.28 11.46
N LEU A 95 -4.15 8.42 11.92
CA LEU A 95 -4.81 7.55 12.88
C LEU A 95 -5.80 6.58 12.20
N TYR A 96 -5.74 6.45 10.88
CA TYR A 96 -6.63 5.60 10.08
C TYR A 96 -8.10 5.99 10.11
N ARG A 97 -8.41 7.24 10.49
CA ARG A 97 -9.78 7.75 10.44
C ARG A 97 -10.09 8.23 9.04
N ARG A 98 -11.32 7.97 8.58
CA ARG A 98 -11.77 8.35 7.24
C ARG A 98 -11.74 9.86 7.06
N VAL A 99 -11.14 10.30 5.96
CA VAL A 99 -11.10 11.70 5.55
C VAL A 99 -12.22 11.99 4.56
N LYS A 100 -12.92 13.10 4.76
CA LYS A 100 -13.88 13.67 3.81
C LYS A 100 -13.34 14.99 3.29
N ARG A 101 -13.08 15.09 1.99
CA ARG A 101 -12.56 16.30 1.34
C ARG A 101 -13.68 17.13 0.71
N ASN A 102 -13.58 18.44 0.89
CA ASN A 102 -14.38 19.47 0.21
C ASN A 102 -13.42 20.49 -0.42
N GLY A 103 -12.86 20.16 -1.60
CA GLY A 103 -11.80 20.96 -2.21
C GLY A 103 -10.50 20.89 -1.40
N ILE A 104 -10.01 22.03 -0.91
CA ILE A 104 -8.79 22.12 -0.09
C ILE A 104 -9.06 21.80 1.39
N ASP A 105 -10.30 21.96 1.83
CA ASP A 105 -10.70 21.68 3.20
C ASP A 105 -11.00 20.20 3.38
N TRP A 106 -10.75 19.69 4.59
CA TRP A 106 -11.06 18.32 4.93
C TRP A 106 -11.50 18.19 6.38
N THR A 107 -12.33 17.19 6.64
CA THR A 107 -12.78 16.81 7.97
C THR A 107 -12.55 15.32 8.17
N ILE A 108 -12.46 14.90 9.42
CA ILE A 108 -12.61 13.49 9.77
C ILE A 108 -14.09 13.16 9.75
N ASP A 109 -14.45 12.03 9.16
CA ASP A 109 -15.82 11.53 9.23
C ASP A 109 -16.15 11.28 10.70
N SER A 110 -17.18 11.96 11.19
CA SER A 110 -17.72 11.71 12.53
C SER A 110 -18.63 10.51 12.39
N ASP A 111 -18.09 9.31 12.62
CA ASP A 111 -18.87 8.07 12.70
C ASP A 111 -20.11 8.22 13.59
#